data_AF-A0A3N5IL07-F1
#
_entry.id   AF-A0A3N5IL07-F1
#
_cell.length_a   1.000
_cell.length_b   1.000
_cell.length_c   1.000
_cell.angle_alpha   90.00
_cell.angle_beta   90.00
_cell.angle_gamma   90.00
#
_symmetry.space_group_name_H-M   'P 1'
#
loop_
_entity.id
_entity.type
_entity.pdbx_description
1 polymer ?
#
loop_
_entity_poly.entity_id
_entity_poly.type
_entity_poly.pdbx_seq_one_letter_code
_entity_poly.pdbx_strand_id
1 'polypeptide(L)'
;MKRRTFLKHLGAAGALTFFSSCRPKPRPTNIVLFLTDDQGWGDLSAQGNTILNTPNMDRIASEGVSFERFFVSPVCAPTRAALLTGRYPLRSGVHGVTRGEETMRSEELTLAEILRQADPEGTPIPLLFSGVTDSRFFRRLGIQTYGFTPMQLPPSITAWELGHGPDERVPVSAMQFGTDAIYEALKRYRAE
;
A
#
# COMPACT_ATOMS: atom_id res chain seq x y z
N MET A 1 -55.27 8.95 -53.61
CA MET A 1 -54.98 7.52 -53.90
C MET A 1 -54.45 6.84 -52.64
N LYS A 2 -54.82 5.57 -52.42
CA LYS A 2 -54.91 4.91 -51.09
C LYS A 2 -53.56 4.40 -50.54
N ARG A 3 -53.35 4.58 -49.22
CA ARG A 3 -52.19 4.17 -48.38
C ARG A 3 -52.01 2.64 -48.19
N ARG A 4 -52.07 1.81 -49.24
CA ARG A 4 -52.12 0.33 -49.05
C ARG A 4 -51.11 -0.53 -49.84
N THR A 5 -50.00 0.03 -50.33
CA THR A 5 -49.05 -0.78 -51.13
C THR A 5 -47.59 -0.54 -50.77
N PHE A 6 -47.20 -0.74 -49.51
CA PHE A 6 -45.79 -0.69 -49.10
C PHE A 6 -45.40 -1.77 -48.06
N LEU A 7 -46.01 -2.95 -48.13
CA LEU A 7 -45.68 -4.09 -47.25
C LEU A 7 -45.48 -5.38 -48.07
N LYS A 8 -44.53 -5.36 -49.03
CA LYS A 8 -44.09 -6.60 -49.72
C LYS A 8 -42.57 -6.79 -49.82
N HIS A 9 -41.75 -5.97 -49.18
CA HIS A 9 -40.28 -6.12 -49.21
C HIS A 9 -39.60 -5.94 -47.83
N LEU A 10 -40.12 -6.59 -46.77
CA LEU A 10 -39.28 -6.94 -45.61
C LEU A 10 -39.08 -8.45 -45.59
N GLY A 11 -38.23 -8.91 -46.52
CA GLY A 11 -37.66 -10.24 -46.47
C GLY A 11 -36.59 -10.31 -45.38
N ALA A 12 -36.62 -11.39 -44.60
CA ALA A 12 -35.54 -11.92 -43.77
C ALA A 12 -34.84 -10.92 -42.83
N ALA A 13 -35.50 -10.59 -41.71
CA ALA A 13 -34.78 -10.18 -40.51
C ALA A 13 -33.99 -11.38 -39.97
N GLY A 14 -32.74 -11.53 -40.40
CA GLY A 14 -31.80 -12.45 -39.78
C GLY A 14 -31.72 -12.12 -38.30
N ALA A 15 -31.99 -13.12 -37.45
CA ALA A 15 -31.79 -13.01 -36.01
C ALA A 15 -30.31 -12.71 -35.78
N LEU A 16 -29.99 -11.44 -35.53
CA LEU A 16 -28.69 -11.03 -35.02
C LEU A 16 -28.62 -11.56 -33.59
N THR A 17 -28.15 -12.81 -33.45
CA THR A 17 -27.79 -13.37 -32.16
C THR A 17 -26.64 -12.52 -31.63
N PHE A 18 -26.98 -11.56 -30.75
CA PHE A 18 -26.03 -10.91 -29.87
C PHE A 18 -25.44 -12.02 -28.98
N PHE A 19 -24.35 -12.63 -29.45
CA PHE A 19 -23.45 -13.36 -28.57
C PHE A 19 -22.85 -12.33 -27.62
N SER A 20 -23.52 -12.11 -26.49
CA SER A 20 -22.94 -11.48 -25.33
C SER A 20 -21.76 -12.35 -24.92
N SER A 21 -20.57 -11.98 -25.39
CA SER A 21 -19.31 -12.51 -24.90
C SER A 21 -19.28 -12.28 -23.38
N CYS A 22 -19.62 -13.31 -22.61
CA CYS A 22 -19.21 -13.39 -21.22
C CYS A 22 -17.69 -13.46 -21.23
N ARG A 23 -17.03 -12.30 -21.26
CA ARG A 23 -15.61 -12.23 -20.93
C ARG A 23 -15.49 -12.83 -19.53
N PRO A 24 -14.64 -13.86 -19.34
CA PRO A 24 -14.34 -14.35 -18.00
C PRO A 24 -13.99 -13.14 -17.15
N LYS A 25 -14.66 -12.97 -16.01
CA LYS A 25 -14.31 -11.91 -15.06
C LYS A 25 -12.82 -12.10 -14.77
N PRO A 26 -11.96 -11.11 -15.07
CA PRO A 26 -10.53 -11.25 -14.81
C PRO A 26 -10.35 -11.71 -13.37
N ARG A 27 -9.40 -12.63 -13.13
CA ARG A 27 -9.07 -13.02 -11.77
C ARG A 27 -8.85 -11.74 -10.94
N PRO A 28 -9.43 -11.65 -9.73
CA PRO A 28 -9.25 -10.47 -8.90
C PRO A 28 -7.75 -10.22 -8.70
N THR A 29 -7.31 -9.01 -9.04
CA THR A 29 -5.91 -8.60 -8.88
C THR A 29 -5.73 -8.07 -7.48
N ASN A 30 -4.95 -8.77 -6.67
CA ASN A 30 -4.55 -8.26 -5.36
C ASN A 30 -3.50 -7.17 -5.55
N ILE A 31 -3.78 -5.96 -5.05
CA ILE A 31 -2.82 -4.85 -5.03
C ILE A 31 -2.21 -4.79 -3.64
N VAL A 32 -0.89 -5.01 -3.54
CA VAL A 32 -0.16 -4.90 -2.28
C VAL A 32 0.87 -3.79 -2.43
N LEU A 33 0.76 -2.76 -1.59
CA LEU A 33 1.69 -1.65 -1.57
C LEU A 33 2.64 -1.78 -0.38
N PHE A 34 3.93 -1.94 -0.67
CA PHE A 34 4.99 -1.83 0.33
C PHE A 34 5.56 -0.40 0.28
N LEU A 35 5.40 0.34 1.38
CA LEU A 35 5.99 1.66 1.57
C LEU A 35 6.93 1.59 2.76
N THR A 36 8.24 1.73 2.50
CA THR A 36 9.26 1.79 3.55
C THR A 36 9.35 3.20 4.14
N ASP A 37 9.90 3.30 5.35
CA ASP A 37 10.12 4.56 6.06
C ASP A 37 11.62 4.81 6.13
N ASP A 38 12.05 6.03 5.83
CA ASP A 38 13.44 6.51 5.87
C ASP A 38 14.48 5.66 5.11
N GLN A 39 14.03 4.87 4.14
CA GLN A 39 14.91 4.09 3.28
C GLN A 39 15.55 4.96 2.19
N GLY A 40 16.89 4.99 2.17
CA GLY A 40 17.68 5.64 1.14
C GLY A 40 17.86 4.80 -0.13
N TRP A 41 18.24 5.46 -1.22
CA TRP A 41 18.55 4.80 -2.50
C TRP A 41 19.65 3.73 -2.35
N GLY A 42 20.67 4.01 -1.54
CA GLY A 42 21.81 3.14 -1.34
C GLY A 42 21.59 1.98 -0.36
N ASP A 43 20.40 1.77 0.19
CA ASP A 43 20.18 0.76 1.24
C ASP A 43 19.99 -0.66 0.70
N LEU A 44 19.64 -0.81 -0.59
CA LEU A 44 19.41 -2.12 -1.19
C LEU A 44 20.72 -2.73 -1.72
N SER A 45 20.91 -4.03 -1.54
CA SER A 45 22.04 -4.75 -2.17
C SER A 45 21.97 -4.69 -3.70
N ALA A 46 20.75 -4.70 -4.27
CA ALA A 46 20.54 -4.42 -5.71
C ALA A 46 21.08 -3.05 -6.17
N GLN A 47 21.28 -2.09 -5.28
CA GLN A 47 21.87 -0.76 -5.57
C GLN A 47 23.35 -0.67 -5.20
N GLY A 48 24.02 -1.80 -4.95
CA GLY A 48 25.45 -1.87 -4.65
C GLY A 48 25.79 -1.78 -3.17
N ASN A 49 24.81 -1.86 -2.26
CA ASN A 49 25.09 -1.95 -0.82
C ASN A 49 25.79 -3.28 -0.50
N THR A 50 26.98 -3.23 0.09
CA THR A 50 27.77 -4.41 0.47
C THR A 50 27.64 -4.79 1.95
N ILE A 51 26.97 -3.95 2.74
CA ILE A 51 26.77 -4.14 4.18
C ILE A 51 25.42 -4.82 4.45
N LEU A 52 24.37 -4.35 3.78
CA LEU A 52 23.01 -4.89 3.92
C LEU A 52 22.78 -6.02 2.91
N ASN A 53 22.10 -7.07 3.37
CA ASN A 53 21.70 -8.20 2.54
C ASN A 53 20.18 -8.20 2.38
N THR A 54 19.67 -7.82 1.19
CA THR A 54 18.23 -7.66 0.93
C THR A 54 17.68 -8.64 -0.11
N PRO A 55 17.84 -9.96 0.05
CA PRO A 55 17.61 -10.94 -1.02
C PRO A 55 16.16 -10.97 -1.53
N ASN A 56 15.18 -10.69 -0.67
CA ASN A 56 13.77 -10.63 -1.06
C ASN A 56 13.47 -9.38 -1.90
N MET A 57 14.07 -8.23 -1.57
CA MET A 57 13.90 -7.00 -2.35
C MET A 57 14.62 -7.12 -3.69
N ASP A 58 15.81 -7.72 -3.70
CA ASP A 58 16.58 -7.99 -4.91
C ASP A 58 15.82 -8.90 -5.87
N ARG A 59 15.13 -9.92 -5.33
CA ARG A 59 14.25 -10.78 -6.12
C ARG A 59 13.05 -10.02 -6.70
N ILE A 60 12.42 -9.13 -5.93
CA ILE A 60 11.34 -8.27 -6.45
C ILE A 60 11.85 -7.39 -7.58
N ALA A 61 13.06 -6.83 -7.45
CA ALA A 61 13.67 -5.99 -8.48
C ALA A 61 14.00 -6.77 -9.76
N SER A 62 14.47 -8.03 -9.63
CA SER A 62 14.87 -8.87 -10.78
C SER A 62 13.70 -9.55 -11.49
N GLU A 63 12.62 -9.86 -10.76
CA GLU A 63 11.39 -10.46 -11.32
C GLU A 63 10.36 -9.40 -11.75
N GLY A 64 10.62 -8.13 -11.45
CA GLY A 64 9.68 -7.02 -11.64
C GLY A 64 10.22 -5.89 -12.52
N VAL A 65 9.72 -4.68 -12.26
CA VAL A 65 10.16 -3.45 -12.93
C VAL A 65 10.78 -2.54 -11.88
N SER A 66 11.97 -2.03 -12.20
CA SER A 66 12.73 -1.11 -11.35
C SER A 66 12.85 0.27 -12.00
N PHE A 67 12.90 1.32 -11.18
CA PHE A 67 13.04 2.70 -11.64
C PHE A 67 14.30 3.33 -11.03
N GLU A 68 15.17 3.87 -11.88
CA GLU A 68 16.37 4.64 -11.44
C GLU A 68 16.02 6.06 -10.98
N ARG A 69 14.87 6.57 -11.41
CA ARG A 69 14.41 7.93 -11.15
C ARG A 69 12.97 7.91 -10.66
N PHE A 70 12.82 7.74 -9.36
CA PHE A 70 11.54 7.80 -8.64
C PHE A 70 11.67 8.81 -7.50
N PHE A 71 10.72 9.72 -7.37
CA PHE A 71 10.83 10.87 -6.46
C PHE A 71 9.63 10.96 -5.52
N VAL A 72 9.90 11.45 -4.31
CA VAL A 72 8.92 11.65 -3.24
C VAL A 72 9.13 13.01 -2.58
N SER A 73 8.27 13.40 -1.64
CA SER A 73 8.53 14.56 -0.78
C SER A 73 9.63 14.20 0.24
N PRO A 74 10.41 15.18 0.75
CA PRO A 74 11.55 14.90 1.63
C PRO A 74 11.17 14.44 3.04
N VAL A 75 9.88 14.25 3.33
CA VAL A 75 9.34 13.91 4.65
C VAL A 75 8.10 13.01 4.53
N CYS A 76 7.81 12.25 5.59
CA CYS A 76 6.86 11.16 5.60
C CYS A 76 5.40 11.56 5.26
N ALA A 77 4.80 12.50 5.99
CA ALA A 77 3.38 12.83 5.84
C ALA A 77 3.03 13.39 4.45
N PRO A 78 3.77 14.37 3.89
CA PRO A 78 3.57 14.80 2.50
C PRO A 78 3.68 13.67 1.48
N THR A 79 4.67 12.78 1.59
CA THR A 79 4.82 11.62 0.68
C THR A 79 3.61 10.68 0.75
N ARG A 80 3.16 10.35 1.96
CA ARG A 80 1.98 9.49 2.18
C ARG A 80 0.70 10.15 1.64
N ALA A 81 0.53 11.45 1.85
CA ALA A 81 -0.61 12.19 1.32
C ALA A 81 -0.62 12.20 -0.22
N ALA A 82 0.53 12.42 -0.86
CA ALA A 82 0.63 12.36 -2.32
C ALA A 82 0.30 10.98 -2.87
N LEU A 83 0.83 9.93 -2.24
CA LEU A 83 0.57 8.55 -2.61
C LEU A 83 -0.92 8.19 -2.49
N LEU A 84 -1.56 8.56 -1.38
CA LEU A 84 -2.96 8.21 -1.10
C LEU A 84 -3.93 8.98 -1.97
N THR A 85 -3.61 10.19 -2.42
CA THR A 85 -4.55 11.07 -3.14
C THR A 85 -4.21 11.28 -4.61
N GLY A 86 -3.00 10.91 -5.04
CA GLY A 86 -2.46 11.25 -6.36
C GLY A 86 -2.22 12.74 -6.57
N ARG A 87 -2.19 13.56 -5.51
CA ARG A 87 -2.12 15.02 -5.57
C ARG A 87 -0.85 15.55 -4.93
N TYR A 88 -0.44 16.74 -5.38
CA TYR A 88 0.64 17.45 -4.70
C TYR A 88 0.26 17.74 -3.23
N PRO A 89 1.12 17.46 -2.23
CA PRO A 89 0.72 17.45 -0.81
C PRO A 89 0.05 18.74 -0.31
N LEU A 90 0.53 19.91 -0.75
CA LEU A 90 -0.08 21.18 -0.34
C LEU A 90 -1.54 21.31 -0.78
N ARG A 91 -1.97 20.58 -1.83
CA ARG A 91 -3.36 20.56 -2.28
C ARG A 91 -4.27 19.72 -1.38
N SER A 92 -3.71 18.73 -0.69
CA SER A 92 -4.43 17.90 0.28
C SER A 92 -4.38 18.46 1.70
N GLY A 93 -3.75 19.63 1.89
CA GLY A 93 -3.62 20.30 3.18
C GLY A 93 -2.39 19.89 3.98
N VAL A 94 -1.64 18.88 3.53
CA VAL A 94 -0.45 18.37 4.22
C VAL A 94 0.78 19.17 3.82
N HIS A 95 1.42 19.80 4.80
CA HIS A 95 2.57 20.68 4.57
C HIS A 95 3.69 20.52 5.62
N GLY A 96 3.51 19.62 6.58
CA GLY A 96 4.50 19.30 7.59
C GLY A 96 4.27 17.90 8.17
N VAL A 97 5.00 17.59 9.23
CA VAL A 97 4.98 16.27 9.91
C VAL A 97 4.62 16.37 11.39
N THR A 98 4.42 17.58 11.91
CA THR A 98 4.06 17.82 13.30
C THR A 98 3.10 19.01 13.41
N ARG A 99 2.58 19.26 14.61
CA ARG A 99 1.74 20.43 14.94
C ARG A 99 0.41 20.44 14.17
N GLY A 100 -0.02 19.30 13.64
CA GLY A 100 -1.23 19.15 12.86
C GLY A 100 -1.03 19.42 11.36
N GLU A 101 0.16 19.83 10.94
CA GLU A 101 0.51 20.08 9.53
C GLU A 101 0.57 18.78 8.70
N GLU A 102 0.61 17.63 9.38
CA GLU A 102 0.49 16.27 8.83
C GLU A 102 -0.95 15.88 8.48
N THR A 103 -1.94 16.67 8.89
CA THR A 103 -3.37 16.32 8.77
C THR A 103 -3.86 16.55 7.35
N MET A 104 -4.27 15.46 6.68
CA MET A 104 -4.92 15.53 5.38
C MET A 104 -6.36 16.02 5.51
N ARG A 105 -6.81 16.85 4.57
CA ARG A 105 -8.21 17.29 4.48
C ARG A 105 -9.15 16.10 4.39
N SER A 106 -10.24 16.13 5.15
CA SER A 106 -11.23 15.05 5.23
C SER A 106 -11.98 14.81 3.92
N GLU A 107 -11.99 15.78 3.01
CA GLU A 107 -12.71 15.71 1.74
C GLU A 107 -11.87 15.06 0.63
N GLU A 108 -10.60 14.75 0.88
CA GLU A 108 -9.73 14.14 -0.13
C GLU A 108 -10.15 12.68 -0.38
N LEU A 109 -10.38 12.36 -1.66
CA LEU A 109 -10.68 11.00 -2.08
C LEU A 109 -9.37 10.20 -2.15
N THR A 110 -9.33 9.10 -1.41
CA THR A 110 -8.15 8.24 -1.31
C THR A 110 -8.13 7.15 -2.37
N LEU A 111 -6.95 6.58 -2.64
CA LEU A 111 -6.74 5.47 -3.55
C LEU A 111 -7.63 4.27 -3.18
N ALA A 112 -7.80 3.98 -1.88
CA ALA A 112 -8.67 2.90 -1.43
C ALA A 112 -10.14 3.15 -1.80
N GLU A 113 -10.63 4.38 -1.67
CA GLU A 113 -11.99 4.74 -2.05
C GLU A 113 -12.20 4.68 -3.56
N ILE A 114 -11.22 5.14 -4.34
CA ILE A 114 -11.23 5.04 -5.81
C ILE A 114 -11.25 3.56 -6.24
N LEU A 115 -10.39 2.73 -5.65
CA LEU A 115 -10.33 1.30 -5.97
C LEU A 115 -11.65 0.60 -5.62
N ARG A 116 -12.28 0.93 -4.50
CA ARG A 116 -13.59 0.39 -4.12
C ARG A 116 -14.72 0.86 -5.04
N GLN A 117 -14.65 2.08 -5.58
CA GLN A 117 -15.61 2.53 -6.60
C GLN A 117 -15.46 1.73 -7.91
N ALA A 118 -14.22 1.40 -8.28
CA ALA A 118 -13.91 0.62 -9.49
C ALA A 118 -14.19 -0.88 -9.33
N ASP A 119 -13.98 -1.42 -8.14
CA ASP A 119 -14.28 -2.80 -7.76
C ASP A 119 -15.06 -2.83 -6.43
N PRO A 120 -16.41 -2.72 -6.48
CA PRO A 120 -17.26 -2.71 -5.28
C PRO A 120 -17.18 -3.99 -4.45
N GLU A 121 -16.80 -5.11 -5.06
CA GLU A 121 -16.60 -6.40 -4.38
C GLU A 121 -15.17 -6.54 -3.82
N GLY A 122 -14.28 -5.62 -4.19
CA GLY A 122 -12.93 -5.55 -3.66
C GLY A 122 -12.96 -5.32 -2.16
N THR A 123 -12.22 -6.13 -1.42
CA THR A 123 -12.07 -5.95 0.03
C THR A 123 -10.83 -5.10 0.29
N PRO A 124 -10.98 -3.80 0.64
CA PRO A 124 -9.85 -3.02 1.08
C PRO A 124 -9.39 -3.59 2.42
N ILE A 125 -8.26 -4.28 2.40
CA ILE A 125 -7.58 -4.66 3.64
C ILE A 125 -7.02 -3.37 4.22
N PRO A 126 -7.21 -3.10 5.52
CA PRO A 126 -6.68 -1.89 6.14
C PRO A 126 -5.21 -1.76 5.80
N LEU A 127 -4.79 -0.53 5.48
CA LEU A 127 -3.38 -0.18 5.39
C LEU A 127 -2.72 -0.75 6.64
N LEU A 128 -1.86 -1.74 6.45
CA LEU A 128 -1.02 -2.27 7.52
C LEU A 128 0.04 -1.22 7.76
N PHE A 129 -0.39 -0.15 8.44
CA PHE A 129 0.51 0.88 8.88
C PHE A 129 1.38 0.26 9.94
N SER A 130 2.63 0.29 9.56
CA SER A 130 3.76 -0.21 10.25
C SER A 130 3.94 0.87 11.33
N GLY A 131 3.42 0.61 12.54
CA GLY A 131 2.93 1.62 13.50
C GLY A 131 3.97 2.52 14.16
N VAL A 132 4.93 3.08 13.43
CA VAL A 132 5.99 3.92 13.98
C VAL A 132 5.41 5.13 14.69
N THR A 133 4.34 5.72 14.15
CA THR A 133 3.81 6.98 14.71
C THR A 133 2.72 6.77 15.77
N ASP A 134 2.08 5.60 15.86
CA ASP A 134 1.04 5.35 16.88
C ASP A 134 0.87 3.88 17.30
N SER A 135 1.95 3.14 17.54
CA SER A 135 1.85 1.82 18.18
C SER A 135 1.53 1.88 19.69
N ARG A 136 1.06 3.02 20.22
CA ARG A 136 0.69 3.20 21.64
C ARG A 136 -0.37 2.19 22.08
N PHE A 137 -1.16 1.66 21.16
CA PHE A 137 -2.16 0.61 21.42
C PHE A 137 -1.52 -0.71 21.89
N PHE A 138 -0.31 -1.04 21.45
CA PHE A 138 0.42 -2.26 21.88
C PHE A 138 1.12 -2.11 23.23
N ARG A 139 1.30 -0.88 23.75
CA ARG A 139 1.87 -0.64 25.09
C ARG A 139 1.12 -1.39 26.17
N ARG A 140 -0.20 -1.54 26.04
CA ARG A 140 -1.03 -2.28 27.01
C ARG A 140 -0.73 -3.78 27.05
N LEU A 141 -0.08 -4.32 26.02
CA LEU A 141 0.43 -5.69 25.97
C LEU A 141 1.88 -5.80 26.44
N GLY A 142 2.48 -4.71 26.93
CA GLY A 142 3.88 -4.68 27.39
C GLY A 142 4.89 -4.71 26.24
N ILE A 143 4.47 -4.51 25.00
CA ILE A 143 5.35 -4.59 23.84
C ILE A 143 5.80 -3.19 23.42
N GLN A 144 7.10 -3.01 23.34
CA GLN A 144 7.73 -1.82 22.78
C GLN A 144 7.83 -1.99 21.26
N THR A 145 7.46 -0.95 20.52
CA THR A 145 7.52 -0.93 19.07
C THR A 145 8.57 0.09 18.64
N TYR A 146 9.38 -0.25 17.64
CA TYR A 146 10.19 0.73 16.91
C TYR A 146 10.00 0.46 15.42
N GLY A 147 9.74 1.51 14.66
CA GLY A 147 9.20 1.31 13.33
C GLY A 147 7.87 0.55 13.39
N PHE A 148 7.87 -0.60 12.72
CA PHE A 148 6.67 -1.26 12.24
C PHE A 148 6.28 -2.57 12.89
N THR A 149 7.22 -3.19 13.59
CA THR A 149 7.00 -4.48 14.22
C THR A 149 7.07 -4.35 15.73
N PRO A 150 6.20 -5.05 16.47
CA PRO A 150 6.42 -5.31 17.87
C PRO A 150 7.81 -5.92 18.07
N MET A 151 8.62 -5.32 18.94
CA MET A 151 9.98 -5.80 19.16
C MET A 151 10.26 -6.12 20.61
N GLN A 152 11.05 -7.17 20.80
CA GLN A 152 11.67 -7.45 22.07
C GLN A 152 13.08 -6.87 22.06
N LEU A 153 13.18 -5.60 22.47
CA LEU A 153 14.48 -4.92 22.55
C LEU A 153 15.28 -5.43 23.77
N PRO A 154 16.61 -5.60 23.66
CA PRO A 154 17.46 -5.84 24.81
C PRO A 154 17.33 -4.73 25.85
N PRO A 155 17.46 -5.01 27.16
CA PRO A 155 17.36 -3.98 28.21
C PRO A 155 18.35 -2.82 28.06
N SER A 156 19.44 -3.01 27.30
CA SER A 156 20.45 -2.00 27.02
C SER A 156 20.09 -1.02 25.89
N ILE A 157 18.98 -1.23 25.18
CA ILE A 157 18.52 -0.38 24.08
C ILE A 157 17.15 0.16 24.44
N THR A 158 17.03 1.49 24.58
CA THR A 158 15.72 2.11 24.78
C THR A 158 15.13 2.53 23.43
N ALA A 159 13.82 2.40 23.28
CA ALA A 159 13.16 2.78 22.03
C ALA A 159 13.25 4.28 21.71
N TRP A 160 13.48 5.12 22.71
CA TRP A 160 13.63 6.56 22.51
C TRP A 160 15.00 6.92 21.93
N GLU A 161 16.05 6.17 22.28
CA GLU A 161 17.39 6.34 21.69
C GLU A 161 17.43 5.95 20.22
N LEU A 162 16.54 5.04 19.80
CA LEU A 162 16.41 4.64 18.41
C LEU A 162 15.67 5.69 17.56
N GLY A 163 14.73 6.46 18.13
CA GLY A 163 13.92 7.41 17.37
C GLY A 163 14.68 8.66 16.95
N HIS A 164 14.97 8.80 15.65
CA HIS A 164 15.83 9.86 15.10
C HIS A 164 17.25 9.82 15.69
N GLY A 165 17.69 8.63 16.09
CA GLY A 165 19.01 8.39 16.67
C GLY A 165 20.11 8.39 15.61
N PRO A 166 21.38 8.64 15.97
CA PRO A 166 22.50 8.50 15.05
C PRO A 166 22.72 7.03 14.61
N ASP A 167 22.20 6.08 15.38
CA ASP A 167 22.16 4.66 15.06
C ASP A 167 20.80 4.08 15.46
N GLU A 168 19.95 3.88 14.47
CA GLU A 168 18.60 3.35 14.64
C GLU A 168 18.53 1.83 14.47
N ARG A 169 19.67 1.16 14.32
CA ARG A 169 19.71 -0.28 14.04
C ARG A 169 19.23 -1.07 15.25
N VAL A 170 18.42 -2.09 14.96
CA VAL A 170 17.94 -3.05 15.94
C VAL A 170 18.48 -4.45 15.63
N PRO A 171 18.70 -5.32 16.64
CA PRO A 171 19.04 -6.71 16.40
C PRO A 171 17.95 -7.40 15.55
N VAL A 172 18.34 -8.21 14.56
CA VAL A 172 17.40 -8.96 13.71
C VAL A 172 16.45 -9.82 14.55
N SER A 173 16.96 -10.42 15.64
CA SER A 173 16.15 -11.20 16.57
C SER A 173 15.04 -10.40 17.24
N ALA A 174 15.22 -9.09 17.43
CA ALA A 174 14.18 -8.23 18.00
C ALA A 174 12.98 -8.08 17.05
N MET A 175 13.24 -8.03 15.74
CA MET A 175 12.22 -7.91 14.67
C MET A 175 11.45 -9.21 14.41
N GLN A 176 12.07 -10.36 14.68
CA GLN A 176 11.52 -11.69 14.38
C GLN A 176 10.16 -11.89 15.07
N PHE A 177 10.08 -11.56 16.37
CA PHE A 177 8.87 -11.69 17.17
C PHE A 177 7.66 -10.97 16.55
N GLY A 178 7.81 -9.70 16.20
CA GLY A 178 6.72 -8.91 15.64
C GLY A 178 6.34 -9.34 14.23
N THR A 179 7.32 -9.74 13.43
CA THR A 179 7.09 -10.22 12.06
C THR A 179 6.29 -11.53 12.07
N ASP A 180 6.64 -12.46 12.95
CA ASP A 180 5.93 -13.74 13.11
C ASP A 180 4.50 -13.51 13.62
N ALA A 181 4.31 -12.60 14.58
CA ALA A 181 2.99 -12.26 15.10
C ALA A 181 2.07 -11.66 14.02
N ILE A 182 2.60 -10.76 13.18
CA ILE A 182 1.87 -10.20 12.04
C ILE A 182 1.56 -11.29 11.02
N TYR A 183 2.54 -12.15 10.69
CA TYR A 183 2.34 -13.25 9.75
C TYR A 183 1.21 -14.19 10.18
N GLU A 184 1.17 -14.59 11.45
CA GLU A 184 0.10 -15.43 11.98
C GLU A 184 -1.25 -14.71 12.01
N ALA A 185 -1.28 -13.39 12.26
CA ALA A 185 -2.51 -12.61 12.14
C ALA A 185 -3.05 -12.62 10.69
N LEU A 186 -2.18 -12.45 9.70
CA LEU A 186 -2.55 -12.47 8.28
C LEU A 186 -3.08 -13.84 7.83
N LYS A 187 -2.57 -14.95 8.39
CA LYS A 187 -3.06 -16.29 8.07
C LYS A 187 -4.51 -16.51 8.51
N ARG A 188 -4.97 -15.86 9.57
CA ARG A 188 -6.36 -15.97 10.03
C ARG A 188 -7.34 -15.44 8.99
N TYR A 189 -6.97 -14.37 8.28
CA TYR A 189 -7.78 -13.80 7.19
C TYR A 189 -7.75 -14.61 5.89
N ARG A 190 -6.94 -15.67 5.77
CA ARG A 190 -6.96 -16.59 4.62
C ARG A 190 -7.90 -17.79 4.82
N ALA A 191 -8.39 -18.01 6.03
CA ALA A 191 -9.20 -19.18 6.38
C ALA A 191 -10.72 -18.91 6.31
N GLU A 192 -11.12 -17.70 5.93
CA GLU A 192 -12.49 -17.28 5.63
C GLU A 192 -12.61 -16.96 4.12
#